data_AF-A0A087TW71-F1
#
_entry.id   AF-A0A087TW71-F1
#
_cell.length_a   1.000
_cell.length_b   1.000
_cell.length_c   1.000
_cell.angle_alpha   90.00
_cell.angle_beta   90.00
_cell.angle_gamma   90.00
#
_symmetry.space_group_name_H-M   'P 1'
#
loop_
_entity.id
_entity.type
_entity.pdbx_description
1 polymer ?
#
loop_
_entity_poly.entity_id
_entity_poly.type
_entity_poly.pdbx_seq_one_letter_code
_entity_poly.pdbx_strand_id
1 'polypeptide(L)'
;MRRDKEGWYIVKLPWLEEQGILKENKLVAECRYASNAEKHIKEGRYADYDAVSHEWLADNITEEVPSEEEKIPCHYLPHPGVFKKNSTISIRSVF
;
A
#
# COMPACT_ATOMS: atom_id res chain seq x y z
N MET A 1 29.75 2.10 -15.93
CA MET A 1 28.34 1.68 -16.05
C MET A 1 28.33 0.19 -16.34
N ARG A 2 27.79 -0.65 -15.44
CA ARG A 2 27.81 -2.11 -15.59
C ARG A 2 26.61 -2.52 -16.46
N ARG A 3 26.82 -3.46 -17.39
CA ARG A 3 25.74 -4.10 -18.13
C ARG A 3 25.67 -5.58 -17.80
N ASP A 4 24.48 -6.18 -17.88
CA ASP A 4 24.33 -7.62 -17.81
C ASP A 4 24.69 -8.30 -19.15
N LYS A 5 24.49 -9.61 -19.21
CA LYS A 5 24.79 -10.44 -20.39
C LYS A 5 23.83 -10.18 -21.56
N GLU A 6 22.66 -9.60 -21.26
CA GLU A 6 21.61 -9.27 -22.23
C GLU A 6 21.72 -7.81 -22.72
N GLY A 7 22.64 -7.03 -22.14
CA GLY A 7 22.94 -5.66 -22.53
C GLY A 7 22.21 -4.59 -21.72
N TRP A 8 21.42 -4.99 -20.71
CA TRP A 8 20.72 -4.08 -19.81
C TRP A 8 21.69 -3.40 -18.87
N TYR A 9 21.42 -2.14 -18.56
CA TYR A 9 22.21 -1.41 -17.58
C TYR A 9 21.84 -1.82 -16.16
N ILE A 10 22.85 -2.26 -15.39
CA ILE A 10 22.72 -2.53 -13.97
C ILE A 10 23.18 -1.29 -13.21
N VAL A 11 22.25 -0.69 -12.46
CA VAL A 11 22.54 0.44 -11.57
C VAL A 11 22.33 -0.06 -10.15
N LYS A 12 23.30 0.17 -9.26
CA LYS A 12 23.06 0.02 -7.84
C LYS A 12 22.22 1.22 -7.40
N LEU A 13 21.07 0.96 -6.79
CA LEU A 13 20.32 2.01 -6.12
C LEU A 13 21.24 2.66 -5.07
N PRO A 14 21.25 4.00 -4.97
CA PRO A 14 22.09 4.73 -4.03
C PRO A 14 21.49 4.64 -2.62
N TRP A 15 21.34 3.43 -2.11
CA TRP A 15 20.87 3.20 -0.75
C TRP A 15 21.89 3.82 0.22
N LEU A 16 21.40 4.50 1.27
CA LEU A 16 22.25 4.79 2.42
C LEU A 16 22.69 3.46 3.04
N GLU A 17 23.95 3.37 3.44
CA GLU A 17 24.49 2.14 4.07
C GLU A 17 23.86 1.88 5.45
N GLU A 18 23.41 2.93 6.14
CA GLU A 18 22.58 2.80 7.34
C GLU A 18 21.10 2.98 6.99
N GLN A 19 20.36 1.88 7.01
CA GLN A 19 18.91 1.94 7.07
C GLN A 19 18.49 2.23 8.51
N GLY A 20 18.10 3.48 8.79
CA GLY A 20 17.50 3.82 10.07
C GLY A 20 16.23 3.02 10.32
N ILE A 21 15.93 2.74 11.60
CA ILE A 21 14.67 2.10 11.99
C ILE A 21 13.52 3.05 11.66
N LEU A 22 12.57 2.59 10.82
CA LEU A 22 11.34 3.34 10.55
C LEU A 22 10.53 3.44 11.84
N LYS A 23 10.04 4.64 12.15
CA LYS A 23 9.20 4.87 13.32
C LYS A 23 7.86 4.18 13.14
N GLU A 24 7.33 3.63 14.23
CA GLU A 24 5.99 3.07 14.29
C GLU A 24 4.94 4.16 13.99
N ASN A 25 3.94 3.83 13.16
CA ASN A 25 2.88 4.77 12.77
C ASN A 25 1.46 4.16 12.76
N LYS A 26 1.24 3.01 13.44
CA LYS A 26 -0.04 2.27 13.44
C LYS A 26 -1.25 3.18 13.69
N LEU A 27 -1.22 3.94 14.78
CA LEU A 27 -2.30 4.87 15.14
C LEU A 27 -2.62 5.89 14.04
N VAL A 28 -1.59 6.46 13.42
CA VAL A 28 -1.77 7.45 12.34
C VAL A 28 -2.33 6.80 11.09
N ALA A 29 -1.89 5.58 10.76
CA ALA A 29 -2.38 4.81 9.64
C ALA A 29 -3.86 4.43 9.82
N GLU A 30 -4.24 3.94 11.00
CA GLU A 30 -5.63 3.62 11.34
C GLU A 30 -6.54 4.84 11.27
N CYS A 31 -6.14 5.98 11.85
CA CYS A 31 -6.92 7.22 11.76
C CYS A 31 -7.12 7.68 10.31
N ARG A 32 -6.10 7.54 9.46
CA ARG A 32 -6.19 7.87 8.03
C ARG A 32 -7.11 6.92 7.29
N TYR A 33 -7.01 5.62 7.57
CA TYR A 33 -7.88 4.60 7.01
C TYR A 33 -9.35 4.89 7.37
N ALA A 34 -9.65 5.12 8.64
CA ALA A 34 -11.00 5.45 9.10
C ALA A 34 -11.56 6.71 8.44
N SER A 35 -10.76 7.76 8.32
CA SER A 35 -11.16 9.01 7.65
C SER A 35 -11.45 8.78 6.16
N ASN A 36 -10.64 7.95 5.48
CA ASN A 36 -10.83 7.63 4.07
C ASN A 36 -12.06 6.74 3.85
N ALA A 37 -12.26 5.74 4.71
CA ALA A 37 -13.46 4.90 4.72
C ALA A 37 -14.72 5.74 4.90
N GLU A 38 -14.74 6.67 5.87
CA GLU A 38 -15.88 7.55 6.11
C GLU A 38 -16.19 8.44 4.90
N LYS A 39 -15.15 8.95 4.22
CA LYS A 39 -15.30 9.69 2.97
C LYS A 39 -15.98 8.84 1.89
N HIS A 40 -15.53 7.61 1.68
CA HIS A 40 -16.11 6.73 0.66
C HIS A 40 -17.52 6.24 1.02
N ILE A 41 -17.83 6.09 2.31
CA ILE A 41 -19.20 5.85 2.79
C ILE A 41 -20.10 7.02 2.43
N LYS A 42 -19.68 8.27 2.71
CA LYS A 42 -20.44 9.49 2.34
C LYS A 42 -20.64 9.61 0.83
N GLU A 43 -19.70 9.12 0.04
CA GLU A 43 -19.76 9.12 -1.43
C GLU A 43 -20.54 7.93 -2.00
N GLY A 44 -20.99 6.98 -1.17
CA GLY A 44 -21.71 5.77 -1.60
C GLY A 44 -20.85 4.76 -2.35
N ARG A 45 -19.51 4.84 -2.23
CA ARG A 45 -18.53 4.01 -2.97
C ARG A 45 -17.70 3.09 -2.09
N TYR A 46 -18.09 2.92 -0.83
CA TYR A 46 -17.34 2.08 0.11
C TYR A 46 -17.25 0.62 -0.35
N ALA A 47 -18.34 0.07 -0.91
CA ALA A 47 -18.34 -1.31 -1.42
C ALA A 47 -17.32 -1.54 -2.55
N ASP A 48 -17.20 -0.59 -3.49
CA ASP A 48 -16.20 -0.66 -4.57
C ASP A 48 -14.77 -0.58 -4.03
N TYR A 49 -14.56 0.21 -2.98
CA TYR A 49 -13.27 0.33 -2.30
C TYR A 49 -12.89 -0.96 -1.57
N ASP A 50 -13.85 -1.54 -0.84
CA ASP A 50 -13.68 -2.77 -0.06
C ASP A 50 -13.44 -4.00 -0.96
N ALA A 51 -14.12 -4.05 -2.11
CA ALA A 51 -13.96 -5.12 -3.10
C ALA A 51 -12.51 -5.23 -3.61
N VAL A 52 -11.80 -4.12 -3.76
CA VAL A 52 -10.40 -4.14 -4.22
C VAL A 52 -9.45 -4.69 -3.16
N SER A 53 -9.69 -4.40 -1.88
CA SER A 53 -8.93 -5.04 -0.80
C SER A 53 -9.11 -6.56 -0.82
N HIS A 54 -10.34 -7.03 -1.07
CA HIS A 54 -10.62 -8.47 -1.18
C HIS A 54 -10.03 -9.11 -2.44
N GLU A 55 -10.06 -8.44 -3.58
CA GLU A 55 -9.42 -8.91 -4.82
C GLU A 55 -7.91 -9.10 -4.62
N TRP A 56 -7.26 -8.14 -3.96
CA TRP A 56 -5.83 -8.23 -3.64
C TRP A 56 -5.47 -9.34 -2.66
N LEU A 57 -6.34 -9.58 -1.68
CA LEU A 57 -6.20 -10.71 -0.78
C LEU A 57 -6.36 -12.04 -1.55
N ALA A 58 -7.31 -12.12 -2.47
CA ALA A 58 -7.52 -13.30 -3.32
C ALA A 58 -6.35 -13.55 -4.28
N ASP A 59 -5.78 -12.49 -4.85
CA ASP A 59 -4.61 -12.54 -5.74
C ASP A 59 -3.28 -12.75 -4.99
N ASN A 60 -3.31 -12.84 -3.65
CA ASN A 60 -2.13 -12.94 -2.78
C ASN A 60 -1.14 -11.78 -2.98
N ILE A 61 -1.65 -10.59 -3.32
CA ILE A 61 -0.87 -9.35 -3.37
C ILE A 61 -0.68 -8.79 -1.95
N THR A 62 -1.69 -8.96 -1.11
CA THR A 62 -1.69 -8.58 0.31
C THR A 62 -2.05 -9.78 1.17
N GLU A 63 -1.54 -9.83 2.39
CA GLU A 63 -1.84 -10.86 3.38
C GLU A 63 -2.34 -10.23 4.69
N GLU A 64 -3.09 -11.01 5.47
CA GLU A 64 -3.47 -10.60 6.82
C GLU A 64 -2.24 -10.67 7.73
N VAL A 65 -2.02 -9.63 8.51
CA VAL A 65 -0.90 -9.56 9.45
C VAL A 65 -1.16 -10.55 10.59
N PRO A 66 -0.24 -11.49 10.87
CA PRO A 66 -0.37 -12.40 12.00
C PRO A 66 -0.44 -11.65 13.34
N SER A 67 -1.23 -12.17 14.29
CA SER A 67 -1.42 -11.52 15.61
C SER A 67 -0.12 -11.39 16.41
N GLU A 68 0.87 -12.24 16.15
CA GLU A 68 2.21 -12.17 16.72
C GLU A 68 2.99 -10.96 16.19
N GLU A 69 2.82 -10.64 14.91
CA GLU A 69 3.52 -9.54 14.23
C GLU A 69 2.88 -8.18 14.48
N GLU A 70 1.61 -8.14 14.86
CA GLU A 70 0.93 -6.90 15.26
C GLU A 70 1.60 -6.16 16.43
N LYS A 71 2.38 -6.89 17.25
CA LYS A 71 3.11 -6.33 18.40
C LYS A 71 4.50 -5.82 18.03
N ILE A 72 4.95 -6.09 16.80
CA ILE A 72 6.25 -5.66 16.31
C ILE A 72 6.09 -4.23 15.78
N PRO A 73 6.92 -3.27 16.26
CA PRO A 73 6.90 -1.91 15.73
C PRO A 73 7.15 -1.92 14.22
N CYS A 74 6.16 -1.47 13.45
CA CYS A 74 6.23 -1.45 11.99
C CYS A 74 5.70 -0.13 11.42
N HIS A 75 6.06 0.12 10.16
CA HIS A 75 5.65 1.32 9.44
C HIS A 75 4.66 0.96 8.35
N TYR A 76 3.41 1.35 8.56
CA TYR A 76 2.31 1.18 7.64
C TYR A 76 2.40 2.22 6.52
N LEU A 77 2.38 1.74 5.27
CA LEU A 77 2.22 2.60 4.12
C LEU A 77 0.73 2.95 3.99
N PRO A 78 0.38 4.25 3.95
CA PRO A 78 -1.00 4.63 3.75
C PRO A 78 -1.46 4.17 2.37
N HIS A 79 -2.62 3.53 2.28
CA HIS A 79 -3.24 3.19 1.01
C HIS A 79 -4.43 4.16 0.75
N PRO A 80 -4.26 5.23 -0.03
CA PRO A 80 -5.39 6.00 -0.55
C PRO A 80 -5.98 5.30 -1.78
N GLY A 81 -7.26 4.93 -1.71
CA GLY A 81 -8.05 4.51 -2.87
C GLY A 81 -8.40 5.72 -3.73
N VAL A 82 -7.76 5.86 -4.90
CA VAL A 82 -8.04 6.94 -5.84
C VAL A 82 -9.05 6.47 -6.88
N PHE A 83 -10.26 7.03 -6.82
CA PHE A 83 -11.28 6.83 -7.84
C PHE A 83 -10.99 7.67 -9.08
N LYS A 84 -10.86 7.04 -10.25
CA LYS A 84 -10.70 7.75 -11.53
C LYS A 84 -12.02 7.71 -12.31
N LYS A 85 -12.51 8.89 -12.70
CA LYS A 85 -13.63 9.01 -13.64
C LYS A 85 -13.19 8.47 -15.01
N ASN A 86 -13.99 7.59 -15.63
CA ASN A 86 -13.79 7.00 -16.96
C ASN A 86 -12.70 5.91 -17.08
N SER A 87 -12.43 5.14 -16.01
CA SER A 87 -11.50 4.00 -16.05
C SER A 87 -12.26 2.67 -15.94
N THR A 88 -11.80 1.62 -16.64
CA THR A 88 -12.40 0.27 -16.63
C THR A 88 -12.32 -0.40 -15.25
N ILE A 89 -11.28 -0.07 -14.48
CA ILE A 89 -11.15 -0.39 -13.05
C ILE A 89 -11.29 0.95 -12.33
N SER A 90 -12.35 1.10 -11.53
CA SER A 90 -12.82 2.39 -11.00
C SER A 90 -11.89 2.96 -9.92
N ILE A 91 -11.10 2.12 -9.25
CA ILE A 91 -10.25 2.48 -8.13
C ILE A 91 -8.81 1.98 -8.28
N ARG A 92 -7.84 2.80 -7.85
CA ARG A 92 -6.43 2.42 -7.74
C ARG A 92 -5.89 2.81 -6.38
N SER A 93 -5.28 1.87 -5.69
CA SER A 93 -4.48 2.16 -4.50
C SER A 93 -3.12 2.70 -4.92
N VAL A 94 -2.60 3.67 -4.17
CA VAL A 94 -1.29 4.31 -4.37
C VAL A 94 -0.49 4.13 -3.10
N PHE A 95 0.78 3.72 -3.20
CA PHE A 95 1.71 3.54 -2.09
C PHE A 95 2.87 4.55 -2.17
#